data_AF-A0A2E7CIA5-F1
#
_entry.id   AF-A0A2E7CIA5-F1
#
_cell.length_a   1.000
_cell.length_b   1.000
_cell.length_c   1.000
_cell.angle_alpha   90.00
_cell.angle_beta   90.00
_cell.angle_gamma   90.00
#
_symmetry.space_group_name_H-M   'P 1'
#
loop_
_entity.id
_entity.type
_entity.pdbx_description
1 polymer ?
#
loop_
_entity_poly.entity_id
_entity_poly.type
_entity_poly.pdbx_seq_one_letter_code
_entity_poly.pdbx_strand_id
1 'polypeptide(L)'
;MKSHKFMMLQVVAFSFCFFASGCGPDCQSTCNKLYTPAQCGIERPGQSTDEQIDRCLDECESALEQPGEVGEYDPNVKRPPSETPELSNDKQAALWMECIQETACENLEKNYCAPVW
;
A
#
# COMPACT_ATOMS: atom_id res chain seq x y z
N MET A 1 34.73 44.50 28.10
CA MET A 1 35.51 43.28 27.85
C MET A 1 34.84 42.12 28.58
N LYS A 2 34.54 41.03 27.85
CA LYS A 2 34.34 39.62 28.29
C LYS A 2 33.30 39.33 29.39
N SER A 3 32.49 38.28 29.33
CA SER A 3 32.03 37.35 28.29
C SER A 3 31.00 36.48 28.99
N HIS A 4 29.87 36.23 28.34
CA HIS A 4 28.85 35.26 28.74
C HIS A 4 29.43 33.85 28.90
N LYS A 5 29.01 33.13 29.95
CA LYS A 5 28.84 31.67 29.93
C LYS A 5 27.59 31.30 30.73
N PHE A 6 26.45 31.49 30.07
CA PHE A 6 25.30 30.60 30.18
C PHE A 6 25.77 29.17 29.90
N MET A 7 25.23 28.17 30.61
CA MET A 7 24.69 26.90 30.05
C MET A 7 24.63 25.84 31.17
N MET A 8 23.58 25.89 31.97
CA MET A 8 23.10 24.73 32.73
C MET A 8 21.61 24.58 32.42
N LEU A 9 21.30 23.72 31.45
CA LEU A 9 19.96 23.20 31.22
C LEU A 9 20.08 21.78 30.63
N GLN A 10 20.37 20.82 31.50
CA GLN A 10 20.00 19.42 31.31
C GLN A 10 18.69 19.26 32.11
N VAL A 11 17.59 18.67 31.66
CA VAL A 11 17.38 17.46 30.87
C VAL A 11 16.03 17.65 30.15
N VAL A 12 16.00 17.73 28.83
CA VAL A 12 14.76 17.49 28.07
C VAL A 12 14.82 16.04 27.63
N ALA A 13 14.07 15.19 28.31
CA ALA A 13 13.84 13.81 27.90
C ALA A 13 12.98 13.84 26.62
N PHE A 14 13.64 14.01 25.48
CA PHE A 14 13.09 13.67 24.18
C PHE A 14 13.05 12.14 24.13
N SER A 15 11.93 11.55 24.55
CA SER A 15 11.57 10.19 24.18
C SER A 15 11.30 10.17 22.68
N PHE A 16 12.40 10.07 21.92
CA PHE A 16 12.41 9.74 20.52
C PHE A 16 12.06 8.24 20.43
N CYS A 17 10.77 7.92 20.39
CA CYS A 17 10.30 6.61 19.92
C CYS A 17 10.56 6.56 18.41
N PHE A 18 11.79 6.22 18.04
CA PHE A 18 12.17 6.03 16.65
C PHE A 18 12.42 4.55 16.38
N PHE A 19 11.73 4.08 15.34
CA PHE A 19 11.93 2.84 14.59
C PHE A 19 11.57 1.51 15.27
N ALA A 20 10.30 1.15 15.12
CA ALA A 20 9.99 -0.16 14.56
C ALA A 20 9.28 0.07 13.21
N SER A 21 10.06 0.19 12.13
CA SER A 21 9.58 0.03 10.76
C SER A 21 9.18 -1.43 10.58
N GLY A 22 7.94 -1.75 10.91
CA GLY A 22 7.32 -3.06 10.68
C GLY A 22 6.04 -2.96 9.85
N CYS A 23 5.86 -1.85 9.11
CA CYS A 23 4.70 -1.65 8.27
C CYS A 23 5.05 -2.12 6.85
N GLY A 24 4.30 -3.07 6.33
CA GLY A 24 4.41 -3.51 4.94
C GLY A 24 4.17 -2.38 3.94
N PRO A 25 4.09 -2.69 2.63
CA PRO A 25 3.67 -1.73 1.62
C PRO A 25 2.35 -1.05 2.02
N ASP A 26 2.26 0.26 1.80
CA ASP A 26 1.04 1.05 1.97
C ASP A 26 0.26 1.20 0.64
N CYS A 27 -0.99 1.63 0.69
CA CYS A 27 -1.85 1.80 -0.49
C CYS A 27 -1.20 2.72 -1.53
N GLN A 28 -0.59 3.84 -1.11
CA GLN A 28 0.05 4.78 -2.02
C GLN A 28 1.21 4.14 -2.78
N SER A 29 2.14 3.50 -2.08
CA SER A 29 3.28 2.81 -2.71
C SER A 29 2.81 1.68 -3.63
N THR A 30 1.78 0.94 -3.22
CA THR A 30 1.17 -0.17 -3.96
C THR A 30 0.52 0.32 -5.27
N CYS A 31 -0.36 1.31 -5.20
CA CYS A 31 -1.07 1.86 -6.35
C CYS A 31 -0.15 2.55 -7.35
N ASN A 32 0.83 3.30 -6.86
CA ASN A 32 1.85 3.90 -7.72
C ASN A 32 2.64 2.83 -8.46
N LYS A 33 2.98 1.72 -7.80
CA LYS A 33 3.70 0.60 -8.44
C LYS A 33 2.93 -0.03 -9.59
N LEU A 34 1.62 -0.18 -9.43
CA LEU A 34 0.74 -0.73 -10.46
C LEU A 34 0.67 0.14 -11.72
N TYR A 35 0.32 1.41 -11.54
CA TYR A 35 -0.17 2.24 -12.63
C TYR A 35 0.86 3.24 -13.15
N THR A 36 1.93 3.54 -12.40
CA THR A 36 2.99 4.42 -12.90
C THR A 36 3.72 3.74 -14.06
N PRO A 37 3.83 4.38 -15.25
CA PRO A 37 4.50 3.80 -16.42
C PRO A 37 5.96 3.39 -16.20
N ALA A 38 6.67 4.08 -15.28
CA ALA A 38 8.05 3.77 -14.92
C ALA A 38 8.22 2.53 -14.03
N GLN A 39 7.11 1.93 -13.57
CA GLN A 39 7.08 0.74 -12.72
C GLN A 39 6.46 -0.43 -13.49
N CYS A 40 5.22 -0.83 -13.20
CA CYS A 40 4.55 -1.85 -14.00
C CYS A 40 3.77 -1.26 -15.20
N GLY A 41 3.25 -0.03 -15.07
CA GLY A 41 2.60 0.68 -16.17
C GLY A 41 1.34 -0.01 -16.72
N ILE A 42 0.52 -0.60 -15.85
CA ILE A 42 -0.72 -1.26 -16.29
C ILE A 42 -1.69 -0.19 -16.79
N GLU A 43 -2.22 -0.39 -18.00
CA GLU A 43 -3.20 0.50 -18.60
C GLU A 43 -4.59 -0.15 -18.63
N ARG A 44 -5.62 0.60 -18.26
CA ARG A 44 -7.02 0.23 -18.43
C ARG A 44 -7.65 1.08 -19.54
N PRO A 45 -8.22 0.47 -20.59
CA PRO A 45 -8.89 1.22 -21.65
C PRO A 45 -9.99 2.14 -21.08
N GLY A 46 -9.91 3.42 -21.41
CA GLY A 46 -10.93 4.40 -21.05
C GLY A 46 -10.76 5.08 -19.69
N GLN A 47 -9.63 4.89 -18.99
CA GLN A 47 -9.28 5.64 -17.77
C GLN A 47 -7.86 6.20 -17.89
N SER A 48 -7.63 7.40 -17.35
CA SER A 48 -6.29 7.97 -17.19
C SER A 48 -5.52 7.26 -16.08
N THR A 49 -4.19 7.44 -16.04
CA THR A 49 -3.36 6.90 -14.97
C THR A 49 -3.75 7.45 -13.60
N ASP A 50 -4.04 8.74 -13.51
CA ASP A 50 -4.43 9.39 -12.25
C ASP A 50 -5.75 8.83 -11.73
N GLU A 51 -6.76 8.66 -12.60
CA GLU A 51 -8.04 8.04 -12.22
C GLU A 51 -7.88 6.60 -11.72
N GLN A 52 -6.94 5.83 -12.29
CA GLN A 52 -6.64 4.48 -11.84
C GLN A 52 -5.97 4.47 -10.46
N ILE A 53 -5.06 5.41 -10.21
CA ILE A 53 -4.37 5.54 -8.93
C ILE A 53 -5.35 6.00 -7.85
N ASP A 54 -6.16 7.02 -8.11
CA ASP A 54 -7.12 7.57 -7.16
C ASP A 54 -8.11 6.49 -6.71
N ARG A 55 -8.70 5.76 -7.66
CA ARG A 55 -9.60 4.64 -7.34
C ARG A 55 -8.91 3.52 -6.56
N CYS A 56 -7.65 3.24 -6.90
CA CYS A 56 -6.86 2.24 -6.18
C CYS A 56 -6.61 2.62 -4.73
N LEU A 57 -6.32 3.91 -4.48
CA LEU A 57 -6.17 4.44 -3.14
C LEU A 57 -7.48 4.31 -2.37
N ASP A 58 -8.59 4.76 -2.95
CA ASP A 58 -9.91 4.75 -2.29
C ASP A 58 -10.32 3.34 -1.82
N GLU A 59 -10.23 2.34 -2.71
CA GLU A 59 -10.61 0.95 -2.38
C GLU A 59 -9.67 0.33 -1.34
N CYS A 60 -8.36 0.56 -1.47
CA CYS A 60 -7.38 0.02 -0.55
C CYS A 60 -7.51 0.64 0.85
N GLU A 61 -7.66 1.96 0.94
CA GLU A 61 -7.83 2.66 2.22
C GLU A 61 -9.16 2.29 2.87
N SER A 62 -10.25 2.21 2.09
CA SER A 62 -11.56 1.77 2.60
C SER A 62 -11.52 0.37 3.19
N ALA A 63 -10.79 -0.54 2.57
CA ALA A 63 -10.59 -1.89 3.10
C ALA A 63 -9.75 -1.88 4.39
N LEU A 64 -8.66 -1.08 4.44
CA LEU A 64 -7.82 -0.96 5.64
C LEU A 64 -8.56 -0.41 6.87
N GLU A 65 -9.60 0.40 6.67
CA GLU A 65 -10.45 0.93 7.74
C GLU A 65 -11.42 -0.11 8.32
N GLN A 66 -11.61 -1.24 7.65
CA GLN A 66 -12.56 -2.28 8.03
C GLN A 66 -11.83 -3.49 8.63
N PRO A 67 -11.89 -3.73 9.95
CA PRO A 67 -11.29 -4.91 10.54
C PRO A 67 -12.07 -6.18 10.18
N GLY A 68 -11.38 -7.24 9.77
CA GLY A 68 -12.05 -8.48 9.37
C GLY A 68 -11.21 -9.75 9.43
N GLU A 69 -11.76 -10.84 8.90
CA GLU A 69 -11.02 -12.08 8.64
C GLU A 69 -10.74 -12.21 7.15
N VAL A 70 -9.63 -12.88 6.80
CA VAL A 70 -9.21 -13.07 5.40
C VAL A 70 -10.25 -13.87 4.60
N GLY A 71 -10.90 -14.85 5.23
CA GLY A 71 -11.82 -15.77 4.55
C GLY A 71 -11.10 -16.61 3.50
N GLU A 72 -11.70 -16.74 2.32
CA GLU A 72 -11.15 -17.48 1.17
C GLU A 72 -10.29 -16.61 0.25
N TYR A 73 -9.97 -15.38 0.65
CA TYR A 73 -9.14 -14.50 -0.15
C TYR A 73 -7.68 -14.97 -0.16
N ASP A 74 -7.23 -15.42 -1.32
CA ASP A 74 -5.81 -15.67 -1.60
C ASP A 74 -5.39 -14.86 -2.85
N PRO A 75 -4.48 -13.87 -2.72
CA PRO A 75 -4.02 -13.07 -3.85
C PRO A 75 -2.98 -13.81 -4.72
N ASN A 76 -2.40 -14.90 -4.21
CA ASN A 76 -1.40 -15.71 -4.92
C ASN A 76 -2.02 -16.80 -5.79
N VAL A 77 -3.35 -16.93 -5.77
CA VAL A 77 -4.07 -17.84 -6.66
C VAL A 77 -4.53 -17.08 -7.91
N LYS A 78 -4.22 -17.65 -9.08
CA LYS A 78 -4.68 -17.12 -10.36
C LYS A 78 -6.20 -17.13 -10.41
N ARG A 79 -6.81 -15.97 -10.64
CA ARG A 79 -8.26 -15.88 -10.84
C ARG A 79 -8.65 -15.81 -12.32
N PRO A 80 -9.83 -16.30 -12.70
CA PRO A 80 -10.39 -16.05 -14.02
C PRO A 80 -10.57 -14.54 -14.25
N PRO A 81 -10.39 -14.01 -15.46
CA PRO A 81 -10.62 -12.58 -15.76
C PRO A 81 -12.06 -12.10 -15.50
N SER A 82 -13.02 -13.03 -15.41
CA SER A 82 -14.42 -12.74 -15.08
C SER A 82 -14.68 -12.59 -13.59
N GLU A 83 -13.69 -12.87 -12.74
CA GLU A 83 -13.80 -12.81 -11.29
C GLU A 83 -12.92 -11.69 -10.77
N THR A 84 -13.57 -10.69 -10.19
CA THR A 84 -12.92 -9.63 -9.44
C THR A 84 -13.30 -9.81 -7.97
N PRO A 85 -12.39 -10.29 -7.11
CA PRO A 85 -12.63 -10.23 -5.68
C PRO A 85 -12.53 -8.78 -5.19
N GLU A 86 -13.34 -8.43 -4.21
CA GLU A 86 -13.27 -7.14 -3.51
C GLU A 86 -12.29 -7.23 -2.33
N LEU A 87 -11.68 -6.09 -1.98
CA LEU A 87 -10.99 -5.94 -0.71
C LEU A 87 -12.01 -5.46 0.33
N SER A 88 -12.43 -6.33 1.23
CA SER A 88 -13.48 -5.98 2.21
C SER A 88 -12.92 -5.63 3.59
N ASN A 89 -11.65 -5.93 3.86
CA ASN A 89 -11.05 -5.69 5.17
C ASN A 89 -9.53 -5.55 5.17
N ASP A 90 -9.03 -5.10 6.32
CA ASP A 90 -7.65 -4.83 6.64
C ASP A 90 -6.69 -5.96 6.29
N LYS A 91 -7.05 -7.20 6.65
CA LYS A 91 -6.19 -8.36 6.38
C LYS A 91 -6.15 -8.73 4.90
N GLN A 92 -7.27 -8.59 4.18
CA GLN A 92 -7.30 -8.82 2.73
C GLN A 92 -6.47 -7.76 2.00
N ALA A 93 -6.61 -6.49 2.37
CA ALA A 93 -5.82 -5.41 1.82
C ALA A 93 -4.32 -5.59 2.09
N ALA A 94 -3.94 -6.01 3.31
CA ALA A 94 -2.55 -6.30 3.64
C ALA A 94 -1.95 -7.40 2.76
N LEU A 95 -2.64 -8.56 2.64
CA LEU A 95 -2.18 -9.66 1.78
C LEU A 95 -2.07 -9.25 0.31
N TRP A 96 -3.01 -8.43 -0.13
CA TRP A 96 -3.00 -7.90 -1.49
C TRP A 96 -1.79 -6.99 -1.76
N MET A 97 -1.55 -6.01 -0.88
CA MET A 97 -0.42 -5.09 -1.00
C MET A 97 0.90 -5.87 -0.97
N GLU A 98 1.02 -6.90 -0.13
CA GLU A 98 2.17 -7.81 -0.10
C GLU A 98 2.34 -8.55 -1.45
N CYS A 99 1.27 -9.11 -2.01
CA CYS A 99 1.31 -9.79 -3.30
C CYS A 99 1.83 -8.89 -4.43
N ILE A 100 1.37 -7.64 -4.50
CA ILE A 100 1.89 -6.65 -5.47
C ILE A 100 3.33 -6.32 -5.16
N GLN A 101 3.67 -6.12 -3.88
CA GLN A 101 5.02 -5.79 -3.51
C GLN A 101 6.02 -6.86 -3.95
N GLU A 102 5.63 -8.14 -3.87
CA GLU A 102 6.46 -9.26 -4.27
C GLU A 102 6.42 -9.56 -5.78
N THR A 103 5.24 -9.48 -6.41
CA THR A 103 5.02 -10.11 -7.73
C THR A 103 4.47 -9.20 -8.83
N ALA A 104 4.22 -7.92 -8.54
CA ALA A 104 3.42 -7.03 -9.40
C ALA A 104 3.64 -7.20 -10.90
N CYS A 105 4.82 -6.86 -11.42
CA CYS A 105 4.93 -6.64 -12.87
C CYS A 105 4.92 -7.93 -13.72
N GLU A 106 5.19 -9.11 -13.15
CA GLU A 106 5.27 -10.36 -13.92
C GLU A 106 3.95 -11.17 -13.94
N ASN A 107 3.09 -10.94 -12.94
CA ASN A 107 1.93 -11.79 -12.67
C ASN A 107 0.58 -11.04 -12.67
N LEU A 108 0.57 -9.70 -12.62
CA LEU A 108 -0.68 -8.94 -12.63
C LEU A 108 -1.48 -9.08 -13.93
N GLU A 109 -0.83 -9.09 -15.10
CA GLU A 109 -1.51 -9.33 -16.38
C GLU A 109 -2.17 -10.72 -16.49
N LYS A 110 -1.79 -11.64 -15.57
CA LYS A 110 -2.32 -13.00 -15.50
C LYS A 110 -3.44 -13.14 -14.46
N ASN A 111 -3.92 -12.05 -13.86
CA ASN A 111 -4.90 -12.00 -12.77
C ASN A 111 -4.44 -12.68 -11.46
N TYR A 112 -3.15 -12.53 -11.13
CA TYR A 112 -2.70 -12.65 -9.74
C TYR A 112 -2.75 -11.29 -9.06
N CYS A 113 -2.85 -11.25 -7.73
CA CYS A 113 -2.98 -10.01 -6.96
C CYS A 113 -4.09 -9.08 -7.47
N ALA A 114 -5.19 -9.65 -7.98
CA ALA A 114 -6.28 -8.90 -8.61
C ALA A 114 -7.29 -8.41 -7.56
N PRO A 115 -7.16 -7.15 -7.13
CA PRO A 115 -8.25 -6.20 -6.90
C PRO A 115 -7.82 -4.72 -7.12
N VAL A 116 -8.62 -3.99 -7.90
CA VAL A 116 -9.12 -2.64 -7.63
C VAL A 116 -10.25 -2.45 -8.62
N TRP A 117 -11.48 -2.37 -8.11
CA TRP A 117 -12.65 -1.79 -8.77
C TRP A 117 -13.44 -1.12 -7.66
#